data_AF-A0A963Y0E1-F1
#
_entry.id   AF-A0A963Y0E1-F1
#
_cell.length_a   1.000
_cell.length_b   1.000
_cell.length_c   1.000
_cell.angle_alpha   90.00
_cell.angle_beta   90.00
_cell.angle_gamma   90.00
#
_symmetry.space_group_name_H-M   'P 1'
#
loop_
_entity.id
_entity.type
_entity.pdbx_description
1 polymer ?
#
loop_
_entity_poly.entity_id
_entity_poly.type
_entity_poly.pdbx_seq_one_letter_code
_entity_poly.pdbx_strand_id
1 'polypeptide(L)'
;MAYRFLAALLFFAVTSATAPSAGATTVTFDNVPDYGTALDEVFNTGSQTPYVENGVTVTPTDGLLAWEFTQGAAHMDDSGTDFTSGLMFTMANTFDAVSFSLISLGYGFWDTPGPLNENIFVTGFSGGSIVAFAEFVLSDVFLDPQTFLLGAGFSALDALLIQIVDPANSAACDAPCGHFDLDTVVLAPIIPTVPVPPSVAMMTIAGGLLFAVGRRRKARLTARA
;
A
#
# COMPACT_ATOMS: atom_id res chain seq x y z
N MET A 1 24.76 -27.39 58.85
CA MET A 1 24.79 -27.73 57.40
C MET A 1 23.43 -27.40 56.81
N ALA A 2 23.35 -26.34 56.01
CA ALA A 2 22.10 -25.83 55.43
C ALA A 2 22.10 -26.07 53.92
N TYR A 3 21.19 -26.90 53.42
CA TYR A 3 20.95 -27.06 51.98
C TYR A 3 19.81 -26.12 51.56
N ARG A 4 20.17 -25.02 50.89
CA ARG A 4 19.23 -24.11 50.23
C ARG A 4 18.77 -24.75 48.92
N PHE A 5 17.49 -25.12 48.83
CA PHE A 5 16.86 -25.52 47.59
C PHE A 5 16.53 -24.27 46.76
N LEU A 6 17.24 -24.08 45.64
CA LEU A 6 16.83 -23.13 44.60
C LEU A 6 15.54 -23.65 43.93
N ALA A 7 14.43 -22.95 44.11
CA ALA A 7 13.24 -23.13 43.31
C ALA A 7 13.34 -22.24 42.07
N ALA A 8 13.76 -22.80 40.94
CA ALA A 8 13.69 -22.12 39.66
C ALA A 8 12.22 -22.12 39.18
N LEU A 9 11.57 -20.96 39.28
CA LEU A 9 10.23 -20.74 38.73
C LEU A 9 10.39 -20.27 37.28
N LEU A 10 10.34 -21.19 36.31
CA LEU A 10 10.20 -20.82 34.90
C LEU A 10 8.74 -20.46 34.63
N PHE A 11 8.46 -19.16 34.53
CA PHE A 11 7.24 -18.64 33.91
C PHE A 11 7.36 -18.80 32.39
N PHE A 12 6.72 -19.82 31.82
CA PHE A 12 6.44 -19.84 30.38
C PHE A 12 5.11 -19.11 30.16
N ALA A 13 5.20 -17.84 29.79
CA ALA A 13 4.05 -17.09 29.28
C ALA A 13 3.63 -17.72 27.95
N VAL A 14 2.43 -18.31 27.92
CA VAL A 14 1.79 -18.73 26.66
C VAL A 14 1.28 -17.45 26.00
N THR A 15 2.12 -16.81 25.19
CA THR A 15 1.69 -15.75 24.29
C THR A 15 0.85 -16.41 23.20
N SER A 16 -0.46 -16.20 23.27
CA SER A 16 -1.35 -16.43 22.15
C SER A 16 -0.80 -15.63 20.96
N ALA A 17 -0.22 -16.31 19.98
CA ALA A 17 0.24 -15.66 18.76
C ALA A 17 -1.02 -15.27 17.96
N THR A 18 -1.61 -14.12 18.28
CA THR A 18 -2.45 -13.41 17.34
C THR A 18 -1.54 -13.07 16.17
N ALA A 19 -1.74 -13.72 15.02
CA ALA A 19 -1.09 -13.27 13.80
C ALA A 19 -1.45 -11.78 13.65
N PRO A 20 -0.46 -10.88 13.47
CA PRO A 20 -0.77 -9.50 13.22
C PRO A 20 -1.64 -9.45 11.96
N SER A 21 -2.86 -8.91 12.08
CA SER A 21 -3.55 -8.40 10.90
C SER A 21 -2.61 -7.34 10.33
N ALA A 22 -2.12 -7.54 9.10
CA ALA A 22 -1.42 -6.46 8.42
C ALA A 22 -2.36 -5.26 8.42
N GLY A 23 -1.92 -4.15 9.02
CA GLY A 23 -2.58 -2.88 8.83
C GLY A 23 -2.51 -2.50 7.36
N ALA A 24 -3.46 -1.69 6.90
CA ALA A 24 -3.30 -1.05 5.61
C ALA A 24 -2.01 -0.22 5.60
N THR A 25 -1.29 -0.29 4.48
CA THR A 25 -0.14 0.54 4.16
C THR A 25 -0.62 1.74 3.37
N THR A 26 -0.16 2.93 3.77
CA THR A 26 -0.37 4.17 3.02
C THR A 26 0.94 4.54 2.33
N VAL A 27 0.87 4.79 1.03
CA VAL A 27 1.91 5.49 0.24
C VAL A 27 1.56 6.97 0.30
N THR A 28 2.54 7.81 0.65
CA THR A 28 2.38 9.25 0.89
C THR A 28 3.27 10.12 0.02
N PHE A 29 4.22 9.54 -0.74
CA PHE A 29 5.10 10.27 -1.66
C PHE A 29 5.98 11.36 -1.03
N ASP A 30 6.06 11.44 0.30
CA ASP A 30 6.85 12.42 1.07
C ASP A 30 8.33 12.55 0.64
N ASN A 31 8.87 11.51 0.00
CA ASN A 31 10.27 11.42 -0.42
C ASN A 31 10.46 11.32 -1.95
N VAL A 32 9.41 11.58 -2.73
CA VAL A 32 9.56 11.73 -4.18
C VAL A 32 10.49 12.94 -4.45
N PRO A 33 11.44 12.85 -5.40
CA PRO A 33 12.31 13.97 -5.74
C PRO A 33 11.54 15.12 -6.40
N ASP A 34 12.06 16.34 -6.31
CA ASP A 34 11.58 17.43 -7.16
C ASP A 34 11.90 17.17 -8.64
N TYR A 35 11.19 17.83 -9.55
CA TYR A 35 11.40 17.69 -10.99
C TYR A 35 12.85 17.87 -11.42
N GLY A 36 13.55 18.89 -10.91
CA GLY A 36 14.94 19.15 -11.27
C GLY A 36 15.88 18.01 -10.88
N THR A 37 15.71 17.47 -9.67
CA THR A 37 16.47 16.31 -9.18
C THR A 37 16.13 15.04 -9.99
N ALA A 38 14.86 14.78 -10.26
CA ALA A 38 14.43 13.63 -11.07
C ALA A 38 14.98 13.69 -12.50
N LEU A 39 14.93 14.88 -13.11
CA LEU A 39 15.43 15.12 -14.46
C LEU A 39 16.95 14.94 -14.52
N ASP A 40 17.70 15.44 -13.53
CA ASP A 40 19.15 15.25 -13.45
C ASP A 40 19.52 13.76 -13.29
N GLU A 41 18.77 13.00 -12.49
CA GLU A 41 18.97 11.55 -12.38
C GLU A 41 18.83 10.89 -13.75
N VAL A 42 17.70 11.09 -14.44
CA VAL A 42 17.45 10.48 -15.75
C VAL A 42 18.46 10.94 -16.80
N PHE A 43 18.87 12.22 -16.79
CA PHE A 43 19.88 12.73 -17.71
C PHE A 43 21.24 12.05 -17.51
N ASN A 44 21.62 11.79 -16.25
CA ASN A 44 22.94 11.23 -15.93
C ASN A 44 22.99 9.69 -15.97
N THR A 45 21.88 9.00 -15.67
CA THR A 45 21.83 7.53 -15.56
C THR A 45 21.07 6.87 -16.70
N GLY A 46 20.22 7.61 -17.42
CA GLY A 46 19.32 7.11 -18.46
C GLY A 46 18.04 6.45 -17.93
N SER A 47 17.81 6.43 -16.61
CA SER A 47 16.61 5.83 -15.99
C SER A 47 16.37 6.38 -14.59
N GLN A 48 15.11 6.52 -14.20
CA GLN A 48 14.78 6.83 -12.81
C GLN A 48 14.75 5.56 -11.96
N THR A 49 15.27 5.65 -10.73
CA THR A 49 15.15 4.57 -9.74
C THR A 49 13.69 4.42 -9.32
N PRO A 50 13.14 3.19 -9.26
CA PRO A 50 11.78 2.97 -8.77
C PRO A 50 11.59 3.55 -7.36
N TYR A 51 10.48 4.23 -7.14
CA TYR A 51 10.12 4.75 -5.82
C TYR A 51 9.62 3.61 -4.94
N VAL A 52 10.14 3.50 -3.72
CA VAL A 52 9.73 2.45 -2.78
C VAL A 52 9.38 3.06 -1.44
N GLU A 53 8.15 2.81 -0.98
CA GLU A 53 7.64 3.31 0.29
C GLU A 53 6.86 2.22 1.01
N ASN A 54 7.17 1.96 2.28
CA ASN A 54 6.41 1.04 3.14
C ASN A 54 6.19 -0.38 2.54
N GLY A 55 7.13 -0.84 1.70
CA GLY A 55 7.06 -2.14 1.02
C GLY A 55 6.20 -2.17 -0.25
N VAL A 56 5.76 -0.99 -0.72
CA VAL A 56 5.12 -0.77 -2.01
C VAL A 56 6.18 -0.22 -2.96
N THR A 57 6.32 -0.83 -4.13
CA THR A 57 7.11 -0.28 -5.24
C THR A 57 6.16 0.47 -6.17
N VAL A 58 6.47 1.73 -6.43
CA VAL A 58 5.77 2.60 -7.38
C VAL A 58 6.69 2.83 -8.58
N THR A 59 6.19 2.48 -9.76
CA THR A 59 6.92 2.60 -11.02
C THR A 59 6.12 3.47 -11.98
N PRO A 60 6.69 4.55 -12.52
CA PRO A 60 6.03 5.31 -13.58
C PRO A 60 5.87 4.42 -14.83
N THR A 61 4.73 4.51 -15.51
CA THR A 61 4.48 3.76 -16.75
C THR A 61 5.22 4.35 -17.95
N ASP A 62 5.55 5.63 -17.83
CA ASP A 62 6.18 6.52 -18.80
C ASP A 62 6.74 7.75 -18.07
N GLY A 63 7.55 8.58 -18.72
CA GLY A 63 7.99 9.86 -18.14
C GLY A 63 8.71 9.75 -16.79
N LEU A 64 8.60 10.82 -16.00
CA LEU A 64 9.26 11.05 -14.72
C LEU A 64 8.24 10.98 -13.57
N LEU A 65 8.60 10.29 -12.50
CA LEU A 65 7.93 10.40 -11.21
C LEU A 65 8.64 11.48 -10.38
N ALA A 66 8.05 12.66 -10.25
CA ALA A 66 8.56 13.75 -9.43
C ALA A 66 7.40 14.55 -8.81
N TRP A 67 7.71 15.46 -7.89
CA TRP A 67 6.78 16.52 -7.50
C TRP A 67 7.11 17.82 -8.22
N GLU A 68 6.09 18.62 -8.51
CA GLU A 68 6.20 19.95 -9.15
C GLU A 68 5.45 21.02 -8.33
N PHE A 69 4.13 20.83 -8.13
CA PHE A 69 3.28 21.81 -7.47
C PHE A 69 3.15 21.57 -5.96
N THR A 70 2.86 20.33 -5.56
CA THR A 70 2.72 19.96 -4.15
C THR A 70 3.87 19.08 -3.70
N GLN A 71 4.71 19.62 -2.81
CA GLN A 71 5.77 18.83 -2.19
C GLN A 71 5.18 17.64 -1.44
N GLY A 72 5.75 16.46 -1.66
CA GLY A 72 5.26 15.22 -1.06
C GLY A 72 4.11 14.58 -1.82
N ALA A 73 3.86 14.96 -3.07
CA ALA A 73 2.87 14.31 -3.93
C ALA A 73 3.52 13.92 -5.27
N ALA A 74 3.00 12.90 -5.94
CA ALA A 74 3.46 12.52 -7.27
C ALA A 74 2.69 13.30 -8.33
N HIS A 75 3.38 14.17 -9.07
CA HIS A 75 2.77 14.93 -10.16
C HIS A 75 2.51 14.02 -11.37
N MET A 76 1.31 14.11 -11.94
CA MET A 76 0.88 13.30 -13.07
C MET A 76 0.21 14.16 -14.13
N ASP A 77 0.63 13.94 -15.38
CA ASP A 77 0.21 14.67 -16.56
C ASP A 77 -0.30 13.69 -17.61
N ASP A 78 -1.41 14.01 -18.30
CA ASP A 78 -1.94 13.11 -19.32
C ASP A 78 -1.09 13.00 -20.59
N SER A 79 -0.36 14.06 -20.95
CA SER A 79 0.41 14.12 -22.18
C SER A 79 1.33 15.33 -22.28
N GLY A 80 2.32 15.23 -23.18
CA GLY A 80 3.11 16.36 -23.69
C GLY A 80 4.04 17.07 -22.71
N THR A 81 4.25 16.49 -21.54
CA THR A 81 5.33 16.86 -20.61
C THR A 81 6.27 15.68 -20.38
N ASP A 82 7.31 15.91 -19.57
CA ASP A 82 8.20 14.84 -19.13
C ASP A 82 7.63 14.02 -17.96
N PHE A 83 6.52 14.45 -17.34
CA PHE A 83 5.92 13.74 -16.21
C PHE A 83 5.19 12.48 -16.66
N THR A 84 5.01 11.55 -15.72
CA THR A 84 4.29 10.30 -15.98
C THR A 84 2.79 10.52 -16.07
N SER A 85 2.14 9.78 -16.97
CA SER A 85 0.69 9.67 -17.06
C SER A 85 0.13 8.54 -16.19
N GLY A 86 0.97 7.66 -15.64
CA GLY A 86 0.52 6.50 -14.90
C GLY A 86 1.51 5.98 -13.87
N LEU A 87 0.99 5.58 -12.71
CA LEU A 87 1.78 4.97 -11.64
C LEU A 87 1.31 3.53 -11.41
N MET A 88 2.24 2.59 -11.53
CA MET A 88 2.04 1.19 -11.22
C MET A 88 2.53 0.88 -9.80
N PHE A 89 1.63 0.38 -8.97
CA PHE A 89 1.87 -0.01 -7.59
C PHE A 89 1.95 -1.53 -7.48
N THR A 90 3.01 -2.04 -6.86
CA THR A 90 3.21 -3.47 -6.60
C THR A 90 3.68 -3.71 -5.18
N MET A 91 3.38 -4.90 -4.64
CA MET A 91 3.83 -5.34 -3.32
C MET A 91 4.42 -6.75 -3.41
N ALA A 92 5.13 -7.18 -2.38
CA ALA A 92 5.68 -8.54 -2.31
C ALA A 92 4.59 -9.63 -2.20
N ASN A 93 3.41 -9.29 -1.67
CA ASN A 93 2.24 -10.16 -1.59
C ASN A 93 1.09 -9.52 -2.38
N THR A 94 0.02 -10.28 -2.62
CA THR A 94 -1.23 -9.68 -3.10
C THR A 94 -1.78 -8.68 -2.09
N PHE A 95 -2.58 -7.73 -2.57
CA PHE A 95 -3.16 -6.68 -1.75
C PHE A 95 -4.55 -6.28 -2.23
N ASP A 96 -5.32 -5.68 -1.33
CA ASP A 96 -6.54 -4.98 -1.68
C ASP A 96 -6.22 -3.49 -1.85
N ALA A 97 -6.66 -2.86 -2.93
CA ALA A 97 -6.57 -1.41 -3.07
C ALA A 97 -7.83 -0.78 -2.45
N VAL A 98 -7.63 0.11 -1.47
CA VAL A 98 -8.72 0.62 -0.62
C VAL A 98 -9.18 1.99 -1.09
N SER A 99 -8.25 2.92 -1.27
CA SER A 99 -8.56 4.29 -1.66
C SER A 99 -7.33 5.01 -2.19
N PHE A 100 -7.54 6.12 -2.87
CA PHE A 100 -6.50 7.10 -3.15
C PHE A 100 -7.02 8.52 -3.01
N SER A 101 -6.13 9.47 -2.70
CA SER A 101 -6.40 10.90 -2.71
C SER A 101 -5.47 11.60 -3.70
N LEU A 102 -5.98 12.69 -4.27
CA LEU A 102 -5.22 13.58 -5.13
C LEU A 102 -5.63 15.03 -4.89
N ILE A 103 -4.80 15.94 -5.38
CA ILE A 103 -5.10 17.37 -5.49
C ILE A 103 -5.23 17.66 -6.99
N SER A 104 -6.43 18.03 -7.42
CA SER A 104 -6.65 18.39 -8.81
C SER A 104 -5.94 19.70 -9.13
N LEU A 105 -5.26 19.75 -10.28
CA LEU A 105 -4.72 20.98 -10.85
C LEU A 105 -5.58 21.46 -12.04
N GLY A 106 -6.72 20.80 -12.25
CA GLY A 106 -7.68 21.15 -13.29
C GLY A 106 -7.21 20.80 -14.68
N TYR A 107 -7.58 21.65 -15.64
CA TYR A 107 -7.34 21.43 -17.06
C TYR A 107 -6.89 22.70 -17.78
N GLY A 108 -6.05 22.54 -18.79
CA GLY A 108 -5.54 23.59 -19.66
C GLY A 108 -6.37 23.85 -20.92
N PHE A 109 -7.71 23.87 -20.84
CA PHE A 109 -8.56 24.10 -22.02
C PHE A 109 -8.41 25.53 -22.59
N TRP A 110 -8.33 25.64 -23.92
CA TRP A 110 -8.29 26.94 -24.62
C TRP A 110 -9.69 27.54 -24.80
N ASP A 111 -10.71 26.69 -24.86
CA ASP A 111 -12.11 27.06 -25.00
C ASP A 111 -12.93 26.54 -23.80
N THR A 112 -14.20 26.94 -23.68
CA THR A 112 -15.08 26.38 -22.65
C THR A 112 -15.25 24.88 -22.88
N PRO A 113 -14.80 24.01 -21.96
CA PRO A 113 -14.94 22.58 -22.15
C PRO A 113 -16.41 22.19 -22.14
N GLY A 114 -16.75 21.15 -22.92
CA GLY A 114 -18.00 20.43 -22.70
C GLY A 114 -17.99 19.73 -21.33
N PRO A 115 -19.05 18.98 -20.99
CA PRO A 115 -19.01 18.10 -19.82
C PRO A 115 -17.75 17.25 -19.83
N LEU A 116 -17.02 17.25 -18.72
CA LEU A 116 -15.82 16.45 -18.58
C LEU A 116 -16.21 14.98 -18.47
N ASN A 117 -15.52 14.15 -19.27
CA ASN A 117 -15.64 12.71 -19.19
C ASN A 117 -14.60 12.16 -18.21
N GLU A 118 -14.75 10.88 -17.87
CA GLU A 118 -13.79 10.21 -17.02
C GLU A 118 -12.40 10.19 -17.67
N ASN A 119 -11.41 10.65 -16.92
CA ASN A 119 -10.04 10.82 -17.39
C ASN A 119 -9.01 10.32 -16.38
N ILE A 120 -9.45 9.75 -15.26
CA ILE A 120 -8.63 9.03 -14.31
C ILE A 120 -9.06 7.57 -14.36
N PHE A 121 -8.18 6.69 -14.84
CA PHE A 121 -8.47 5.26 -14.92
C PHE A 121 -7.69 4.52 -13.84
N VAL A 122 -8.37 3.58 -13.18
CA VAL A 122 -7.79 2.73 -12.14
C VAL A 122 -7.98 1.28 -12.53
N THR A 123 -6.87 0.57 -12.75
CA THR A 123 -6.88 -0.81 -13.24
C THR A 123 -6.21 -1.73 -12.22
N GLY A 124 -6.92 -2.78 -11.80
CA GLY A 124 -6.38 -3.83 -10.94
C GLY A 124 -5.98 -5.06 -11.73
N PHE A 125 -4.80 -5.61 -11.43
CA PHE A 125 -4.25 -6.79 -12.09
C PHE A 125 -4.07 -7.95 -11.13
N SER A 126 -4.34 -9.17 -11.59
CA SER A 126 -4.02 -10.42 -10.90
C SER A 126 -3.56 -11.46 -11.92
N GLY A 127 -2.41 -12.10 -11.68
CA GLY A 127 -1.78 -13.03 -12.61
C GLY A 127 -1.47 -12.41 -13.98
N GLY A 128 -1.21 -11.09 -14.02
CA GLY A 128 -0.99 -10.34 -15.27
C GLY A 128 -2.24 -10.05 -16.10
N SER A 129 -3.43 -10.43 -15.62
CA SER A 129 -4.71 -10.11 -16.27
C SER A 129 -5.43 -8.98 -15.54
N ILE A 130 -6.18 -8.17 -16.28
CA ILE A 130 -7.07 -7.16 -15.70
C ILE A 130 -8.23 -7.89 -15.01
N VAL A 131 -8.42 -7.61 -13.72
CA VAL A 131 -9.51 -8.18 -12.90
C VAL A 131 -10.44 -7.11 -12.33
N ALA A 132 -10.02 -5.85 -12.33
CA ALA A 132 -10.82 -4.72 -11.88
C ALA A 132 -10.52 -3.47 -12.71
N PHE A 133 -11.53 -2.63 -12.89
CA PHE A 133 -11.42 -1.37 -13.61
C PHE A 133 -12.44 -0.37 -13.05
N ALA A 134 -12.03 0.89 -12.90
CA ALA A 134 -12.88 2.00 -12.51
C ALA A 134 -12.38 3.29 -13.17
N GLU A 135 -13.30 4.20 -13.40
CA GLU A 135 -13.05 5.48 -14.03
C GLU A 135 -13.58 6.60 -13.13
N PHE A 136 -12.83 7.69 -13.05
CA PHE A 136 -13.18 8.86 -12.26
C PHE A 136 -12.95 10.13 -13.09
N VAL A 137 -13.67 11.19 -12.71
CA VAL A 137 -13.55 12.52 -13.31
C VAL A 137 -12.65 13.37 -12.42
N LEU A 138 -11.59 13.91 -13.01
CA LEU A 138 -10.77 14.93 -12.36
C LEU A 138 -11.58 16.23 -12.23
N SER A 139 -11.48 16.87 -11.07
CA SER A 139 -12.12 18.17 -10.83
C SER A 139 -11.54 19.24 -11.74
N ASP A 140 -12.35 20.14 -12.29
CA ASP A 140 -11.87 21.30 -13.05
C ASP A 140 -11.40 22.45 -12.15
N VAL A 141 -11.54 22.31 -10.83
CA VAL A 141 -11.15 23.31 -9.85
C VAL A 141 -9.68 23.11 -9.45
N PHE A 142 -8.86 24.13 -9.69
CA PHE A 142 -7.45 24.15 -9.28
C PHE A 142 -7.31 24.04 -7.75
N LEU A 143 -6.43 23.15 -7.29
CA LEU A 143 -6.18 22.77 -5.90
C LEU A 143 -7.37 22.14 -5.17
N ASP A 144 -8.27 21.46 -5.90
CA ASP A 144 -9.39 20.74 -5.29
C ASP A 144 -8.98 19.34 -4.83
N PRO A 145 -9.02 19.05 -3.51
CA PRO A 145 -8.70 17.73 -3.00
C PRO A 145 -9.83 16.74 -3.32
N GLN A 146 -9.47 15.61 -3.94
CA GLN A 146 -10.40 14.52 -4.24
C GLN A 146 -9.96 13.24 -3.54
N THR A 147 -10.92 12.47 -3.04
CA THR A 147 -10.65 11.15 -2.44
C THR A 147 -11.62 10.15 -3.03
N PHE A 148 -11.07 9.04 -3.51
CA PHE A 148 -11.82 7.99 -4.18
C PHE A 148 -11.69 6.69 -3.41
N LEU A 149 -12.84 6.07 -3.12
CA LEU A 149 -12.91 4.75 -2.51
C LEU A 149 -12.98 3.70 -3.61
N LEU A 150 -12.10 2.70 -3.51
CA LEU A 150 -12.08 1.57 -4.40
C LEU A 150 -12.98 0.47 -3.82
N GLY A 151 -13.86 -0.08 -4.67
CA GLY A 151 -14.81 -1.10 -4.25
C GLY A 151 -14.17 -2.47 -4.07
N ALA A 152 -14.94 -3.43 -3.55
CA ALA A 152 -14.50 -4.81 -3.32
C ALA A 152 -13.99 -5.56 -4.57
N GLY A 153 -14.18 -5.02 -5.78
CA GLY A 153 -13.57 -5.56 -7.00
C GLY A 153 -12.04 -5.41 -7.03
N PHE A 154 -11.49 -4.42 -6.34
CA PHE A 154 -10.04 -4.17 -6.24
C PHE A 154 -9.39 -4.99 -5.11
N SER A 155 -9.68 -6.29 -5.08
CA SER A 155 -9.16 -7.21 -4.06
C SER A 155 -8.20 -8.24 -4.64
N ALA A 156 -7.26 -8.74 -3.83
CA ALA A 156 -6.30 -9.78 -4.23
C ALA A 156 -5.52 -9.46 -5.52
N LEU A 157 -5.08 -8.20 -5.63
CA LEU A 157 -4.31 -7.67 -6.75
C LEU A 157 -2.82 -7.98 -6.57
N ASP A 158 -2.13 -8.27 -7.67
CA ASP A 158 -0.67 -8.28 -7.74
C ASP A 158 -0.13 -6.90 -8.12
N ALA A 159 -0.93 -6.10 -8.84
CA ALA A 159 -0.59 -4.74 -9.22
C ALA A 159 -1.84 -3.86 -9.35
N LEU A 160 -1.64 -2.55 -9.15
CA LEU A 160 -2.65 -1.50 -9.35
C LEU A 160 -2.03 -0.43 -10.24
N LEU A 161 -2.73 -0.02 -11.29
CA LEU A 161 -2.37 1.12 -12.12
C LEU A 161 -3.37 2.24 -11.86
N ILE A 162 -2.88 3.42 -11.48
CA ILE A 162 -3.64 4.66 -11.52
C ILE A 162 -3.04 5.49 -12.65
N GLN A 163 -3.86 5.90 -13.60
CA GLN A 163 -3.42 6.69 -14.76
C GLN A 163 -4.37 7.86 -15.01
N ILE A 164 -3.81 8.95 -15.50
CA ILE A 164 -4.55 10.03 -16.12
C ILE A 164 -4.45 9.86 -17.63
N VAL A 165 -5.56 10.07 -18.33
CA VAL A 165 -5.62 10.02 -19.80
C VAL A 165 -6.16 11.33 -20.32
N ASP A 166 -5.78 11.67 -21.54
CA ASP A 166 -6.30 12.84 -22.23
C ASP A 166 -7.83 12.78 -22.23
N PRO A 167 -8.52 13.78 -21.64
CA PRO A 167 -9.98 13.75 -21.55
C PRO A 167 -10.57 13.71 -22.95
N ALA A 168 -11.46 12.75 -23.19
CA ALA A 168 -12.22 12.70 -24.43
C ALA A 168 -13.20 13.89 -24.50
N ASN A 169 -12.75 15.06 -24.99
CA ASN A 169 -13.54 16.28 -25.09
C ASN A 169 -13.46 16.87 -26.51
N SER A 170 -14.44 17.70 -26.87
CA SER A 170 -14.45 18.44 -28.14
C SER A 170 -13.65 19.74 -28.10
N ALA A 171 -13.30 20.23 -26.91
CA ALA A 171 -12.50 21.44 -26.74
C ALA A 171 -11.00 21.15 -26.92
N ALA A 172 -10.28 22.10 -27.53
CA ALA A 172 -8.83 22.04 -27.58
C ALA A 172 -8.22 22.38 -26.21
N CYS A 173 -7.10 21.75 -25.89
CA CYS A 173 -6.33 22.03 -24.68
C CYS A 173 -4.83 22.11 -24.95
N ASP A 174 -4.12 22.76 -24.03
CA ASP A 174 -2.66 22.75 -23.97
C ASP A 174 -2.16 21.37 -23.52
N ALA A 175 -0.85 21.13 -23.63
CA ALA A 175 -0.23 19.94 -23.06
C ALA A 175 0.56 20.32 -21.78
N PRO A 176 0.24 19.75 -20.61
CA PRO A 176 -0.76 18.69 -20.38
C PRO A 176 -2.18 19.25 -20.40
N CYS A 177 -3.14 18.42 -20.80
CA CYS A 177 -4.54 18.83 -20.91
C CYS A 177 -5.22 18.77 -19.55
N GLY A 178 -5.02 17.68 -18.83
CA GLY A 178 -5.36 17.49 -17.43
C GLY A 178 -4.14 17.05 -16.64
N HIS A 179 -4.10 17.44 -15.36
CA HIS A 179 -3.01 17.11 -14.47
C HIS A 179 -3.44 17.16 -13.00
N PHE A 180 -2.76 16.37 -12.17
CA PHE A 180 -3.00 16.33 -10.72
C PHE A 180 -1.77 15.92 -9.94
N ASP A 181 -1.80 16.17 -8.64
CA ASP A 181 -0.82 15.68 -7.68
C ASP A 181 -1.43 14.50 -6.90
N LEU A 182 -0.91 13.28 -7.08
CA LEU A 182 -1.33 12.11 -6.33
C LEU A 182 -0.74 12.18 -4.91
N ASP A 183 -1.61 12.24 -3.91
CA ASP A 183 -1.24 12.53 -2.53
C ASP A 183 -1.09 11.25 -1.72
N THR A 184 -2.14 10.42 -1.68
CA THR A 184 -2.05 9.13 -0.95
C THR A 184 -2.65 7.96 -1.70
N VAL A 185 -2.09 6.78 -1.48
CA VAL A 185 -2.67 5.49 -1.92
C VAL A 185 -2.67 4.52 -0.76
N VAL A 186 -3.84 3.98 -0.43
CA VAL A 186 -4.04 3.05 0.68
C VAL A 186 -4.22 1.63 0.16
N LEU A 187 -3.28 0.75 0.49
CA LEU A 187 -3.26 -0.65 0.10
C LEU A 187 -3.26 -1.55 1.33
N ALA A 188 -4.08 -2.60 1.35
CA ALA A 188 -4.14 -3.56 2.45
C ALA A 188 -3.48 -4.88 2.03
N PRO A 189 -2.29 -5.23 2.56
CA PRO A 189 -1.62 -6.48 2.20
C PRO A 189 -2.44 -7.70 2.63
N ILE A 190 -2.61 -8.66 1.73
CA ILE A 190 -3.15 -9.98 2.07
C ILE A 190 -1.99 -10.85 2.54
N ILE A 191 -1.86 -10.99 3.86
CA ILE A 191 -0.88 -11.92 4.43
C ILE A 191 -1.52 -13.32 4.48
N PRO A 192 -0.96 -14.32 3.77
CA PRO A 192 -1.44 -15.69 3.92
C PRO A 192 -1.23 -16.14 5.37
N THR A 193 -2.32 -16.52 6.04
CA THR A 193 -2.25 -17.08 7.39
C THR A 193 -1.53 -18.41 7.32
N VAL A 194 -0.25 -18.45 7.71
CA VAL A 194 0.48 -19.72 7.86
C VAL A 194 -0.12 -20.46 9.05
N PRO A 195 -0.69 -21.67 8.88
CA PRO A 195 -1.21 -22.44 9.99
C PRO A 195 -0.07 -22.72 10.98
N VAL A 196 -0.26 -22.37 12.25
CA VAL A 196 0.73 -22.69 13.30
C VAL A 196 0.92 -24.21 13.30
N PRO A 197 2.16 -24.72 13.26
CA PRO A 197 2.40 -26.16 13.28
C PRO A 197 1.68 -26.81 14.46
N PRO A 198 0.94 -27.92 14.26
CA PRO A 198 0.21 -28.60 15.33
C PRO A 198 1.14 -29.07 16.46
N SER A 199 2.44 -29.17 16.21
CA SER A 199 3.47 -29.43 17.23
C SER A 199 3.51 -28.37 18.33
N VAL A 200 3.23 -27.10 18.03
CA VAL A 200 3.17 -26.02 19.03
C VAL A 200 1.96 -26.18 19.94
N ALA A 201 0.82 -26.57 19.39
CA ALA A 201 -0.39 -26.91 20.16
C ALA A 201 -0.20 -28.18 21.01
N MET A 202 0.46 -29.20 20.46
CA MET A 202 0.78 -30.43 21.19
C MET A 202 1.76 -30.20 22.34
N MET A 203 2.79 -29.37 22.15
CA MET A 203 3.77 -29.03 23.19
C MET A 203 3.13 -28.25 24.35
N THR A 204 2.20 -27.34 24.06
CA THR A 204 1.46 -26.59 25.09
C THR A 204 0.51 -27.49 25.88
N ILE A 205 -0.20 -28.41 25.22
CA ILE A 205 -1.04 -29.42 25.90
C ILE A 205 -0.20 -30.35 26.77
N ALA A 206 0.91 -30.87 26.24
CA ALA A 206 1.81 -31.76 26.98
C ALA A 206 2.43 -31.06 28.20
N GLY A 207 2.86 -29.81 28.04
CA GLY A 207 3.38 -28.98 29.14
C GLY A 207 2.33 -28.74 30.23
N GLY A 208 1.09 -28.44 29.85
CA GLY A 208 -0.03 -28.24 30.79
C GLY A 208 -0.38 -29.50 31.58
N LEU A 209 -0.42 -30.66 30.92
CA LEU A 209 -0.67 -31.95 31.56
C LEU A 209 0.43 -32.34 32.54
N LEU A 210 1.70 -32.15 32.16
CA LEU A 210 2.85 -32.43 33.03
C LEU A 210 2.85 -31.53 34.28
N PHE A 211 2.51 -30.24 34.13
CA PHE A 211 2.40 -29.31 35.26
C PHE A 211 1.26 -29.69 36.22
N ALA A 212 0.10 -30.08 35.69
CA ALA A 212 -1.04 -30.53 36.48
C ALA A 212 -0.74 -31.82 37.27
N VAL A 213 -0.06 -32.80 36.64
CA VAL A 213 0.39 -34.04 37.29
C VAL A 213 1.45 -33.74 38.36
N GLY A 214 2.37 -32.83 38.07
CA GLY A 214 3.39 -32.37 39.03
C GLY A 214 2.79 -31.74 40.29
N ARG A 215 1.80 -30.85 40.15
CA ARG A 215 1.10 -30.25 41.30
C ARG A 215 0.36 -31.30 42.14
N ARG A 216 -0.31 -32.27 41.50
CA ARG A 216 -1.01 -33.36 42.21
C ARG A 216 -0.07 -34.26 43.00
N ARG A 217 1.11 -34.59 42.46
CA ARG A 217 2.12 -35.38 43.19
C ARG A 217 2.66 -34.62 44.40
N LYS A 218 2.95 -33.32 44.24
CA LYS A 218 3.48 -32.49 45.33
C LYS A 218 2.50 -32.36 46.50
N ALA A 219 1.21 -32.15 46.21
CA ALA A 219 0.16 -32.06 47.23
C ALA A 219 -0.04 -33.36 48.04
N ARG A 220 0.10 -34.53 47.39
CA ARG A 220 -0.01 -35.84 48.06
C ARG A 220 1.18 -36.15 48.98
N LEU A 221 2.37 -35.65 48.64
CA LEU A 221 3.58 -35.84 49.46
C LEU A 221 3.56 -34.97 50.72
N THR A 222 3.01 -33.75 50.65
CA THR A 222 2.85 -32.86 51.81
C THR A 222 1.72 -33.28 52.76
N ALA A 223 0.77 -34.11 52.33
CA ALA A 223 -0.33 -34.59 53.16
C ALA A 223 -0.03 -35.90 53.93
N ARG A 224 1.16 -36.48 53.72
CA ARG A 224 1.61 -37.74 54.35
C ARG A 224 2.79 -37.56 55.31
N ALA A 225 3.27 -36.33 55.45
CA ALA A 225 4.27 -35.92 56.46
C ALA A 225 3.53 -35.27 57.63
#